data_AF-A0A959JWW8-F1
#
_entry.id   AF-A0A959JWW8-F1
#
_cell.length_a   1.000
_cell.length_b   1.000
_cell.length_c   1.000
_cell.angle_alpha   90.00
_cell.angle_beta   90.00
_cell.angle_gamma   90.00
#
_symmetry.space_group_name_H-M   'P 1'
#
loop_
_entity.id
_entity.type
_entity.pdbx_description
1 polymer ?
#
loop_
_entity_poly.entity_id
_entity_poly.type
_entity_poly.pdbx_seq_one_letter_code
_entity_poly.pdbx_strand_id
1 'polypeptide(L)'
;RGHTPSEAFNETVEELTQSLMPLVAENGMDWMYANCSTTAQRGALDWKDKFRDAVLPVFDELYDSVASGNEAQKSIDSNSQKDYRVKLEAELKELADSEMWKTGKVVRSLRPENN
;
A
#
# COMPACT_ATOMS: atom_id res chain seq x y z
N ARG A 1 -6.33 -15.66 8.68
CA ARG A 1 -5.63 -16.79 8.01
C ARG A 1 -6.71 -17.77 7.54
N GLY A 2 -6.58 -18.36 6.35
CA GLY A 2 -7.62 -19.25 5.79
C GLY A 2 -8.64 -18.56 4.87
N HIS A 3 -8.43 -17.29 4.53
CA HIS A 3 -9.23 -16.60 3.52
C HIS A 3 -8.75 -16.95 2.12
N THR A 4 -9.67 -16.95 1.17
CA THR A 4 -9.36 -16.97 -0.25
C THR A 4 -8.60 -15.70 -0.66
N PRO A 5 -7.85 -15.72 -1.77
CA PRO A 5 -7.17 -14.52 -2.25
C PRO A 5 -8.12 -13.32 -2.45
N SER A 6 -9.33 -13.54 -2.98
CA SER A 6 -10.31 -12.48 -3.20
C SER A 6 -10.84 -11.87 -1.91
N GLU A 7 -11.13 -12.70 -0.90
CA GLU A 7 -11.52 -12.20 0.42
C GLU A 7 -10.37 -11.40 1.05
N ALA A 8 -9.15 -11.92 1.01
CA ALA A 8 -7.99 -11.22 1.54
C ALA A 8 -7.76 -9.88 0.82
N PHE A 9 -7.92 -9.82 -0.51
CA PHE A 9 -7.79 -8.59 -1.27
C PHE A 9 -8.90 -7.58 -0.95
N ASN A 10 -10.15 -8.06 -0.82
CA ASN A 10 -11.29 -7.22 -0.47
C ASN A 10 -11.11 -6.60 0.93
N GLU A 11 -10.77 -7.41 1.92
CA GLU A 11 -10.59 -7.01 3.33
C GLU A 11 -9.29 -6.23 3.59
N THR A 12 -8.47 -5.98 2.56
CA THR A 12 -7.22 -5.20 2.68
C THR A 12 -7.19 -4.03 1.71
N VAL A 13 -6.88 -4.30 0.44
CA VAL A 13 -6.63 -3.27 -0.57
C VAL A 13 -7.93 -2.57 -0.99
N GLU A 14 -9.02 -3.31 -1.22
CA GLU A 14 -10.30 -2.66 -1.56
C GLU A 14 -10.85 -1.88 -0.36
N GLU A 15 -10.86 -2.48 0.85
CA GLU A 15 -11.34 -1.78 2.04
C GLU A 15 -10.54 -0.50 2.30
N LEU A 16 -9.21 -0.55 2.20
CA LEU A 16 -8.39 0.65 2.32
C LEU A 16 -8.74 1.69 1.23
N THR A 17 -8.77 1.29 -0.04
CA THR A 17 -8.81 2.23 -1.16
C THR A 17 -10.20 2.75 -1.51
N GLN A 18 -11.25 1.93 -1.33
CA GLN A 18 -12.63 2.26 -1.68
C GLN A 18 -13.47 2.68 -0.47
N SER A 19 -13.19 2.12 0.72
CA SER A 19 -13.97 2.42 1.92
C SER A 19 -13.29 3.48 2.79
N LEU A 20 -12.05 3.21 3.25
CA LEU A 20 -11.42 4.02 4.30
C LEU A 20 -10.76 5.30 3.78
N MET A 21 -10.01 5.22 2.68
CA MET A 21 -9.30 6.39 2.13
C MET A 21 -10.22 7.56 1.78
N PRO A 22 -11.42 7.37 1.17
CA PRO A 22 -12.35 8.47 0.95
C PRO A 22 -12.79 9.15 2.25
N LEU A 23 -13.09 8.38 3.29
CA LEU A 23 -13.49 8.93 4.59
C LEU A 23 -12.35 9.71 5.26
N VAL A 24 -11.12 9.20 5.18
CA VAL A 24 -9.93 9.89 5.70
C VAL A 24 -9.66 11.17 4.90
N ALA A 25 -9.81 11.14 3.58
CA ALA A 25 -9.60 12.31 2.73
C ALA A 25 -10.63 13.41 2.99
N GLU A 26 -11.89 13.05 3.24
CA GLU A 26 -12.97 14.00 3.51
C GLU A 26 -12.95 14.53 4.95
N ASN A 27 -12.71 13.67 5.94
CA ASN A 27 -12.97 13.98 7.35
C ASN A 27 -11.75 13.83 8.28
N GLY A 28 -10.64 13.28 7.80
CA GLY A 28 -9.46 12.99 8.62
C GLY A 28 -9.46 11.61 9.29
N MET A 29 -8.28 11.21 9.78
CA MET A 29 -8.04 9.89 10.38
C MET A 29 -8.75 9.72 11.73
N ASP A 30 -8.79 10.79 12.53
CA ASP A 30 -9.45 10.81 13.84
C ASP A 30 -10.97 10.61 13.70
N TRP A 31 -11.59 11.27 12.71
CA TRP A 31 -12.99 11.06 12.39
C TRP A 31 -13.25 9.63 11.94
N MET A 32 -12.41 9.09 11.04
CA MET A 32 -12.56 7.71 10.57
C MET A 32 -12.53 6.73 11.74
N TYR A 33 -11.56 6.86 12.65
CA TYR A 33 -11.47 6.01 13.84
C TYR A 33 -12.72 6.14 14.72
N ALA A 34 -13.17 7.37 15.00
CA ALA A 34 -14.35 7.61 15.85
C ALA A 34 -15.64 7.00 15.27
N ASN A 35 -15.71 6.82 13.95
CA ASN A 35 -16.88 6.29 13.25
C ASN A 35 -16.75 4.80 12.88
N CYS A 36 -15.64 4.15 13.20
CA CYS A 36 -15.51 2.70 13.13
C CYS A 36 -16.19 1.99 14.32
N SER A 37 -16.46 0.69 14.17
CA SER A 37 -16.96 -0.14 15.27
C SER A 37 -15.97 -0.19 16.45
N THR A 38 -16.47 -0.48 17.66
CA THR A 38 -15.63 -0.61 18.86
C THR A 38 -14.48 -1.60 18.65
N THR A 39 -14.72 -2.73 17.98
CA THR A 39 -13.68 -3.74 17.69
C THR A 39 -12.59 -3.18 16.79
N ALA A 40 -12.97 -2.46 15.72
CA ALA A 40 -12.01 -1.84 14.80
C ALA A 40 -11.22 -0.71 15.48
N GLN A 41 -11.88 0.12 16.30
CA GLN A 41 -11.23 1.15 17.10
C GLN A 41 -10.15 0.60 18.03
N ARG A 42 -10.49 -0.44 18.80
CA ARG A 42 -9.54 -1.09 19.71
C ARG A 42 -8.39 -1.72 18.95
N GLY A 43 -8.69 -2.45 17.87
CA GLY A 43 -7.66 -3.00 17.00
C GLY A 43 -6.69 -1.94 16.48
N ALA A 44 -7.19 -0.82 15.96
CA ALA A 44 -6.34 0.25 15.44
C ALA A 44 -5.52 0.93 16.55
N LEU A 45 -6.15 1.35 17.65
CA LEU A 45 -5.49 2.09 18.73
C LEU A 45 -4.48 1.24 19.51
N ASP A 46 -4.78 -0.04 19.75
CA ASP A 46 -3.91 -0.93 20.53
C ASP A 46 -2.65 -1.35 19.73
N TRP A 47 -2.70 -1.25 18.39
CA TRP A 47 -1.61 -1.68 17.51
C TRP A 47 -0.84 -0.54 16.83
N LYS A 48 -1.41 0.67 16.68
CA LYS A 48 -0.78 1.76 15.92
C LYS A 48 0.65 2.07 16.35
N ASP A 49 0.91 2.07 17.66
CA ASP A 49 2.22 2.44 18.21
C ASP A 49 3.24 1.32 17.97
N LYS A 50 2.81 0.06 18.02
CA LYS A 50 3.66 -1.10 17.70
C LYS A 50 4.04 -1.11 16.23
N PHE A 51 3.08 -0.83 15.34
CA PHE A 51 3.38 -0.72 13.91
C PHE A 51 4.34 0.43 13.64
N ARG A 52 4.08 1.62 14.21
CA ARG A 52 4.99 2.76 14.11
C ARG A 52 6.41 2.37 14.53
N ASP A 53 6.57 1.81 15.73
CA ASP A 53 7.91 1.50 16.26
C ASP A 53 8.63 0.45 15.42
N ALA A 54 7.90 -0.49 14.80
CA ALA A 54 8.47 -1.49 13.90
C ALA A 54 8.95 -0.90 12.56
N VAL A 55 8.26 0.11 12.03
CA VAL A 55 8.58 0.72 10.72
C VAL A 55 9.45 1.98 10.83
N LEU A 56 9.51 2.60 12.01
CA LEU A 56 10.23 3.86 12.23
C LEU A 56 11.71 3.78 11.80
N PRO A 57 12.50 2.74 12.13
CA PRO A 57 13.89 2.66 11.69
C PRO A 57 14.05 2.63 10.17
N VAL A 58 13.08 2.03 9.46
CA VAL A 58 13.08 1.99 7.99
C VAL A 58 12.78 3.37 7.41
N PHE A 59 11.88 4.13 8.04
CA PHE A 59 11.61 5.50 7.63
C PHE A 59 12.79 6.42 7.91
N ASP A 60 13.48 6.26 9.05
CA ASP A 60 14.68 7.05 9.37
C ASP A 60 15.76 6.83 8.30
N GLU A 61 16.04 5.57 7.91
CA GLU A 61 16.97 5.25 6.82
C GLU A 61 16.53 5.86 5.48
N LEU A 62 15.24 5.80 5.17
CA LEU A 62 14.69 6.39 3.95
C LEU A 62 14.87 7.91 3.94
N TYR A 63 14.58 8.59 5.04
CA TYR A 63 14.73 10.04 5.15
C TYR A 63 16.19 10.47 5.05
N ASP A 64 17.12 9.74 5.69
CA ASP A 64 18.56 10.01 5.59
C ASP A 64 19.05 9.84 4.14
N SER A 65 18.62 8.77 3.45
CA SER A 65 18.99 8.50 2.06
C SER A 65 18.44 9.56 1.09
N VAL A 66 17.23 10.08 1.34
CA VAL A 66 16.66 11.19 0.57
C VAL A 66 17.43 12.49 0.86
N ALA A 67 17.67 12.81 2.13
CA ALA A 67 18.33 14.04 2.55
C ALA A 67 19.78 14.11 2.04
N SER A 68 20.49 12.99 1.97
CA SER A 68 21.84 12.92 1.43
C SER A 68 21.90 12.95 -0.11
N GLY A 69 20.75 12.89 -0.79
CA GLY A 69 20.66 12.82 -2.25
C GLY A 69 20.91 11.43 -2.84
N ASN A 70 21.10 10.39 -2.01
CA ASN A 70 21.39 9.04 -2.47
C ASN A 70 20.22 8.45 -3.28
N GLU A 71 18.97 8.65 -2.87
CA GLU A 71 17.80 8.17 -3.64
C GLU A 71 17.67 8.82 -5.02
N ALA A 72 18.02 10.11 -5.12
CA ALA A 72 18.04 10.82 -6.40
C ALA A 72 19.16 10.27 -7.30
N GLN A 73 20.35 10.06 -6.76
CA GLN A 73 21.47 9.50 -7.51
C GLN A 73 21.17 8.07 -8.00
N LYS A 74 20.60 7.20 -7.14
CA LYS A 74 20.15 5.85 -7.55
C LYS A 74 19.18 5.90 -8.73
N SER A 75 18.25 6.86 -8.72
CA SER A 75 17.29 7.07 -9.80
C SER A 75 18.00 7.49 -11.09
N ILE A 76 18.92 8.46 -11.03
CA ILE A 76 19.71 8.94 -12.18
C ILE A 76 20.55 7.80 -12.76
N ASP A 77 21.28 7.07 -11.92
CA ASP A 77 22.15 5.97 -12.32
C ASP A 77 21.36 4.85 -12.98
N SER A 78 20.20 4.49 -12.41
CA SER A 78 19.33 3.45 -12.96
C SER A 78 18.76 3.86 -14.32
N ASN A 79 18.21 5.07 -14.43
CA ASN A 79 17.61 5.56 -15.67
C ASN A 79 18.63 5.81 -16.78
N SER A 80 19.92 5.98 -16.44
CA SER A 80 21.01 6.17 -17.40
C SER A 80 21.51 4.85 -18.02
N GLN A 81 21.09 3.69 -17.50
CA GLN A 81 21.48 2.40 -18.07
C GLN A 81 20.78 2.15 -19.40
N LYS A 82 21.53 1.64 -20.39
CA LYS A 82 21.01 1.34 -21.74
C LYS A 82 19.87 0.30 -21.72
N ASP A 83 19.88 -0.58 -20.74
CA ASP A 83 18.92 -1.67 -20.57
C ASP A 83 17.88 -1.40 -19.46
N TYR A 84 17.83 -0.17 -18.92
CA TYR A 84 16.94 0.21 -17.83
C TYR A 84 15.48 -0.23 -18.08
N ARG A 85 14.97 0.03 -19.28
CA ARG A 85 13.57 -0.28 -19.62
C ARG A 85 13.28 -1.78 -19.54
N VAL A 86 14.21 -2.62 -19.98
CA VAL A 86 14.06 -4.08 -19.95
C VAL A 86 14.05 -4.60 -18.51
N LYS A 87 14.94 -4.07 -17.66
CA LYS A 87 14.99 -4.40 -16.22
C LYS A 87 13.71 -3.96 -15.50
N LEU A 88 13.27 -2.72 -15.72
CA LEU A 88 12.04 -2.18 -15.15
C LEU A 88 10.82 -3.01 -15.55
N GLU A 89 10.72 -3.40 -16.82
CA GLU A 89 9.60 -4.24 -17.29
C GLU A 89 9.58 -5.62 -16.62
N ALA A 90 10.74 -6.20 -16.31
CA ALA A 90 10.83 -7.45 -15.55
C ALA A 90 10.31 -7.28 -14.11
N GLU A 91 10.73 -6.23 -13.41
CA GLU A 91 10.29 -5.93 -12.04
C GLU A 91 8.77 -5.62 -11.98
N LEU A 92 8.28 -4.79 -12.90
CA LEU A 92 6.85 -4.48 -13.01
C LEU A 92 6.03 -5.72 -13.35
N LYS A 93 6.57 -6.62 -14.19
CA LYS A 93 5.92 -7.89 -14.51
C LYS A 93 5.84 -8.79 -13.28
N GLU A 94 6.90 -8.90 -12.49
CA GLU A 94 6.89 -9.66 -11.24
C GLU A 94 5.80 -9.14 -10.28
N LEU A 95 5.72 -7.83 -10.10
CA LEU A 95 4.67 -7.21 -9.28
C LEU A 95 3.27 -7.53 -9.84
N ALA A 96 3.06 -7.31 -11.13
CA ALA A 96 1.78 -7.58 -11.80
C ALA A 96 1.39 -9.07 -11.74
N ASP A 97 2.38 -9.96 -11.72
CA ASP A 97 2.18 -11.41 -11.66
C ASP A 97 2.02 -11.97 -10.24
N SER A 98 2.23 -11.14 -9.21
CA SER A 98 1.96 -11.52 -7.82
C SER A 98 0.50 -11.91 -7.60
N GLU A 99 0.24 -12.82 -6.66
CA GLU A 99 -1.10 -13.31 -6.34
C GLU A 99 -2.05 -12.15 -5.97
N MET A 100 -1.55 -11.18 -5.19
CA MET A 100 -2.31 -10.02 -4.76
C MET A 100 -2.80 -9.19 -5.95
N TRP A 101 -1.93 -8.88 -6.91
CA TRP A 101 -2.30 -8.01 -8.03
C TRP A 101 -3.04 -8.72 -9.16
N LYS A 102 -2.83 -10.03 -9.35
CA LYS A 102 -3.68 -10.86 -10.22
C LYS A 102 -5.11 -10.93 -9.69
N THR A 103 -5.27 -11.23 -8.40
CA THR A 103 -6.56 -11.21 -7.72
C THR A 103 -7.21 -9.84 -7.83
N GLY A 104 -6.46 -8.78 -7.50
CA GLY A 104 -6.96 -7.42 -7.55
C GLY A 104 -7.43 -6.98 -8.94
N LYS A 105 -6.78 -7.44 -10.02
CA LYS A 105 -7.24 -7.16 -11.38
C LYS A 105 -8.65 -7.72 -11.63
N VAL A 106 -8.93 -8.94 -11.18
CA VAL A 106 -10.25 -9.57 -11.31
C VAL A 106 -11.27 -8.86 -10.42
N VAL A 107 -10.96 -8.65 -9.15
CA VAL A 107 -11.84 -7.95 -8.19
C VAL A 107 -12.21 -6.56 -8.71
N ARG A 108 -11.23 -5.77 -9.18
CA ARG A 108 -11.49 -4.44 -9.74
C ARG A 108 -12.39 -4.48 -10.97
N SER A 109 -12.30 -5.51 -11.81
CA SER A 109 -13.17 -5.63 -12.98
C SER A 109 -14.64 -5.89 -12.64
N LEU A 110 -14.93 -6.35 -11.42
CA LEU A 110 -16.28 -6.66 -10.93
C LEU A 110 -16.93 -5.49 -10.17
N ARG A 111 -16.25 -4.35 -10.05
CA ARG A 111 -16.77 -3.23 -9.28
C ARG A 111 -18.07 -2.66 -9.90
N PRO A 112 -19.02 -2.18 -9.08
CA PRO A 112 -20.32 -1.73 -9.58
C PRO A 112 -20.24 -0.60 -10.61
N GLU A 113 -19.27 0.30 -10.52
CA GLU A 113 -19.10 1.45 -11.42
C GLU A 113 -18.61 1.08 -12.83
N ASN A 114 -18.22 -0.17 -13.07
CA ASN A 114 -17.83 -0.65 -14.39
C ASN A 114 -19.01 -1.18 -15.22
N ASN A 115 -20.23 -1.17 -14.68
CA ASN A 115 -21.49 -1.50 -15.37
C ASN A 115 -22.38 -0.26 -15.47
#